data_AF-A0A1H3PFE2-F1
#
_entry.id   AF-A0A1H3PFE2-F1
#
_cell.length_a   1.000
_cell.length_b   1.000
_cell.length_c   1.000
_cell.angle_alpha   90.00
_cell.angle_beta   90.00
_cell.angle_gamma   90.00
#
_symmetry.space_group_name_H-M   'P 1'
#
loop_
_entity.id
_entity.type
_entity.pdbx_description
1 polymer ?
#
loop_
_entity_poly.entity_id
_entity_poly.type
_entity_poly.pdbx_seq_one_letter_code
_entity_poly.pdbx_strand_id
1 'polypeptide(L)'
;MENNIVSLDNFRLKKIEHKQKSSDGFCIKDRKEKIYLDGTEVEVLINFLDEFISFLKGNEEKLMNENEWGLVEDGQNCRRECKRIKKVIKDNMELYEDYAMLERDDISFLFSHIYMYNSSIDIKKQQKNLEKYKTVMDKFNEKLKGNGRPLI
;
A
#
# COMPACT_ATOMS: atom_id res chain seq x y z
N MET A 1 35.03 16.37 -41.37
CA MET A 1 33.71 15.78 -41.03
C MET A 1 33.86 14.29 -41.20
N GLU A 2 34.18 13.61 -40.10
CA GLU A 2 34.41 12.16 -40.07
C GLU A 2 33.16 11.49 -39.53
N ASN A 3 32.58 10.61 -40.35
CA ASN A 3 31.50 9.71 -39.99
C ASN A 3 32.07 8.56 -39.13
N ASN A 4 31.98 8.69 -37.82
CA ASN A 4 32.23 7.57 -36.91
C ASN A 4 30.92 6.81 -36.66
N ILE A 5 30.63 5.85 -37.54
CA ILE A 5 29.63 4.82 -37.31
C ILE A 5 30.25 3.85 -36.29
N VAL A 6 29.82 3.92 -35.04
CA VAL A 6 30.21 2.96 -34.00
C VAL A 6 29.37 1.69 -34.20
N SER A 7 30.02 0.62 -34.68
CA SER A 7 29.45 -0.74 -34.73
C SER A 7 29.09 -1.22 -33.32
N LEU A 8 27.85 -1.68 -33.16
CA LEU A 8 27.27 -2.19 -31.91
C LEU A 8 27.55 -3.70 -31.68
N ASP A 9 28.41 -4.32 -32.48
CA ASP A 9 28.56 -5.79 -32.50
C ASP A 9 29.35 -6.39 -31.32
N ASN A 10 29.73 -5.58 -30.33
CA ASN A 10 30.51 -6.05 -29.17
C ASN A 10 29.80 -5.97 -27.80
N PHE A 11 28.50 -5.67 -27.74
CA PHE A 11 27.72 -5.85 -26.51
C PHE A 11 27.24 -7.31 -26.36
N ARG A 12 28.19 -8.25 -26.35
CA ARG A 12 27.97 -9.57 -25.74
C ARG A 12 27.93 -9.36 -24.23
N LEU A 13 26.71 -9.17 -23.71
CA LEU A 13 26.37 -9.31 -22.30
C LEU A 13 26.92 -10.66 -21.79
N LYS A 14 28.10 -10.61 -21.17
CA LYS A 14 28.56 -11.70 -20.30
C LYS A 14 27.48 -11.83 -19.21
N LYS A 15 26.69 -12.91 -19.29
CA LYS A 15 25.92 -13.43 -18.16
C LYS A 15 26.87 -13.50 -16.97
N ILE A 16 26.78 -12.54 -16.07
CA ILE A 16 27.36 -12.67 -14.74
C ILE A 16 26.44 -13.69 -14.06
N GLU A 17 26.85 -14.95 -14.11
CA GLU A 17 26.35 -15.98 -13.19
C GLU A 17 26.80 -15.57 -11.79
N HIS A 18 26.06 -14.66 -11.16
CA HIS A 18 26.06 -14.60 -9.71
C HIS A 18 25.42 -15.91 -9.25
N LYS A 19 26.29 -16.88 -8.93
CA LYS A 19 25.99 -17.89 -7.92
C LYS A 19 25.69 -17.16 -6.62
N GLN A 20 24.46 -16.65 -6.47
CA GLN A 20 23.87 -16.49 -5.17
C GLN A 20 23.81 -17.91 -4.60
N LYS A 21 24.72 -18.20 -3.67
CA LYS A 21 24.51 -19.26 -2.70
C LYS A 21 23.12 -19.00 -2.14
N SER A 22 22.17 -19.88 -2.45
CA SER A 22 20.88 -19.93 -1.79
C SER A 22 21.18 -20.09 -0.30
N SER A 23 21.10 -19.00 0.44
CA SER A 23 20.89 -19.09 1.86
C SER A 23 19.49 -19.66 2.03
N ASP A 24 19.41 -20.98 2.19
CA ASP A 24 18.31 -21.56 2.95
C ASP A 24 18.17 -20.75 4.24
N GLY A 25 17.02 -20.08 4.39
CA GLY A 25 16.70 -19.32 5.60
C GLY A 25 16.41 -17.85 5.35
N PHE A 26 15.20 -17.57 4.86
CA PHE A 26 14.27 -16.62 5.48
C PHE A 26 12.93 -16.77 4.76
N CYS A 27 12.24 -17.89 5.00
CA CYS A 27 10.80 -17.89 4.90
C CYS A 27 10.29 -16.96 6.01
N ILE A 28 10.24 -15.66 5.75
CA ILE A 28 9.34 -14.79 6.49
C ILE A 28 7.95 -15.31 6.11
N LYS A 29 7.47 -16.33 6.83
CA LYS A 29 6.05 -16.71 6.82
C LYS A 29 5.30 -15.40 6.93
N ASP A 30 4.27 -15.19 6.11
CA ASP A 30 3.36 -14.04 6.17
C ASP A 30 2.79 -13.92 7.59
N ARG A 31 3.53 -13.26 8.47
CA ARG A 31 3.16 -13.12 9.87
C ARG A 31 2.23 -11.94 9.89
N LYS A 32 0.95 -12.25 9.98
CA LYS A 32 -0.07 -11.26 10.33
C LYS A 32 0.35 -10.58 11.63
N GLU A 33 0.29 -9.27 11.62
CA GLU A 33 0.59 -8.40 12.75
C GLU A 33 -0.69 -8.15 13.54
N LYS A 34 -0.59 -8.23 14.88
CA LYS A 34 -1.66 -7.79 15.78
C LYS A 34 -1.67 -6.29 15.89
N ILE A 35 -2.76 -5.66 15.48
CA ILE A 35 -2.98 -4.23 15.63
C ILE A 35 -4.18 -4.02 16.54
N TYR A 36 -3.92 -3.51 17.73
CA TYR A 36 -4.97 -3.14 18.67
C TYR A 36 -5.71 -1.92 18.15
N LEU A 37 -7.02 -2.03 18.00
CA LEU A 37 -7.88 -0.99 17.46
C LEU A 37 -9.07 -0.80 18.39
N ASP A 38 -9.29 0.43 18.84
CA ASP A 38 -10.54 0.76 19.52
C ASP A 38 -11.69 0.99 18.52
N GLY A 39 -12.92 1.10 19.02
CA GLY A 39 -14.09 1.28 18.17
C GLY A 39 -14.04 2.52 17.28
N THR A 40 -13.45 3.62 17.76
CA THR A 40 -13.29 4.86 16.97
C THR A 40 -12.27 4.67 15.85
N GLU A 41 -11.16 4.00 16.13
CA GLU A 41 -10.13 3.70 15.13
C GLU A 41 -10.63 2.74 14.04
N VAL A 42 -11.43 1.75 14.44
CA VAL A 42 -12.13 0.87 13.49
C VAL A 42 -13.05 1.69 12.61
N GLU A 43 -13.89 2.54 13.19
CA GLU A 43 -14.80 3.40 12.43
C GLU A 43 -14.05 4.31 11.45
N VAL A 44 -12.95 4.92 11.87
CA VAL A 44 -12.08 5.76 11.02
C VAL A 44 -11.54 4.97 9.81
N LEU A 45 -11.06 3.75 10.03
CA LEU A 45 -10.55 2.89 8.95
C LEU A 45 -11.65 2.44 7.99
N ILE A 46 -12.80 2.05 8.52
CA ILE A 46 -13.94 1.59 7.72
C ILE A 46 -14.48 2.74 6.86
N ASN A 47 -14.63 3.94 7.44
CA ASN A 47 -15.08 5.12 6.73
C ASN A 47 -14.08 5.52 5.64
N PHE A 48 -12.77 5.47 5.92
CA PHE A 48 -11.75 5.71 4.90
C PHE A 48 -11.88 4.74 3.71
N LEU A 49 -12.02 3.44 3.98
CA LEU A 49 -12.14 2.44 2.91
C LEU A 49 -13.39 2.67 2.05
N ASP A 50 -14.51 3.09 2.66
CA ASP A 50 -15.74 3.40 1.93
C ASP A 50 -15.64 4.69 1.09
N GLU A 51 -15.06 5.74 1.67
CA GLU A 51 -14.77 6.98 0.96
C GLU A 51 -13.84 6.73 -0.23
N PHE A 52 -12.77 5.96 0.00
CA PHE A 52 -11.77 5.68 -1.03
C PHE A 52 -12.30 4.79 -2.14
N ILE A 53 -13.08 3.75 -1.83
CA ILE A 53 -13.79 2.94 -2.84
C ILE A 53 -14.71 3.81 -3.69
N SER A 54 -15.45 4.74 -3.06
CA SER A 54 -16.38 5.63 -3.75
C SER A 54 -15.65 6.59 -4.68
N PHE A 55 -14.53 7.16 -4.21
CA PHE A 55 -13.64 7.99 -5.03
C PHE A 55 -13.13 7.24 -6.27
N LEU A 56 -12.61 6.02 -6.10
CA LEU A 56 -12.11 5.20 -7.20
C LEU A 56 -13.22 4.84 -8.20
N LYS A 57 -14.46 4.64 -7.74
CA LYS A 57 -15.60 4.38 -8.61
C LYS A 57 -16.01 5.62 -9.40
N GLY A 58 -15.97 6.80 -8.78
CA GLY A 58 -16.34 8.06 -9.42
C GLY A 58 -15.43 8.45 -10.59
N ASN A 59 -14.17 7.99 -10.58
CA ASN A 59 -13.20 8.29 -11.65
C ASN A 59 -13.23 7.30 -12.81
N GLU A 60 -13.87 6.14 -12.66
CA GLU A 60 -13.76 5.03 -13.62
C GLU A 60 -14.31 5.38 -14.99
N GLU A 61 -15.52 5.94 -15.07
CA GLU A 61 -16.15 6.32 -16.34
C GLU A 61 -15.31 7.35 -17.10
N LYS A 62 -14.74 8.33 -16.38
CA LYS A 62 -13.85 9.33 -16.97
C LYS A 62 -12.61 8.67 -17.58
N LEU A 63 -11.97 7.77 -16.86
CA LEU A 63 -10.78 7.06 -17.34
C LEU A 63 -11.08 6.15 -18.53
N MET A 64 -12.23 5.48 -18.54
CA MET A 64 -12.70 4.69 -19.70
C MET A 64 -12.88 5.59 -20.93
N ASN A 65 -13.49 6.77 -20.76
CA ASN A 65 -13.69 7.73 -21.85
C ASN A 65 -12.36 8.33 -22.35
N GLU A 66 -11.35 8.45 -21.49
CA GLU A 66 -9.98 8.85 -21.84
C GLU A 66 -9.13 7.69 -22.41
N ASN A 67 -9.70 6.49 -22.56
CA ASN A 67 -9.05 5.27 -23.04
C ASN A 67 -7.87 4.79 -22.15
N GLU A 68 -7.90 5.15 -20.88
CA GLU A 68 -6.88 4.83 -19.86
C GLU A 68 -7.17 3.49 -19.17
N TRP A 69 -7.30 2.41 -19.95
CA TRP A 69 -7.75 1.10 -19.45
C TRP A 69 -6.86 0.49 -18.35
N GLY A 70 -5.56 0.75 -18.38
CA GLY A 70 -4.64 0.31 -17.33
C GLY A 70 -5.00 0.92 -15.96
N LEU A 71 -5.33 2.21 -15.94
CA LEU A 71 -5.74 2.91 -14.71
C LEU A 71 -7.11 2.44 -14.22
N VAL A 72 -8.01 2.07 -15.14
CA VAL A 72 -9.30 1.45 -14.80
C VAL A 72 -9.09 0.11 -14.09
N GLU A 73 -8.23 -0.76 -14.64
CA GLU A 73 -7.92 -2.05 -14.05
C GLU A 73 -7.25 -1.90 -12.68
N ASP A 74 -6.28 -1.00 -12.55
CA ASP A 74 -5.62 -0.68 -11.27
C ASP A 74 -6.63 -0.17 -10.24
N GLY A 75 -7.55 0.71 -10.63
CA GLY A 75 -8.62 1.19 -9.76
C GLY A 75 -9.55 0.06 -9.31
N GLN A 76 -9.92 -0.84 -10.22
CA GLN A 76 -10.72 -2.03 -9.91
C GLN A 76 -10.00 -2.97 -8.93
N ASN A 77 -8.71 -3.22 -9.14
CA ASN A 77 -7.84 -4.01 -8.26
C ASN A 77 -7.77 -3.38 -6.87
N CYS A 78 -7.48 -2.08 -6.81
CA CYS A 78 -7.41 -1.34 -5.56
C CYS A 78 -8.71 -1.44 -4.76
N ARG A 79 -9.88 -1.31 -5.41
CA ARG A 79 -11.19 -1.51 -4.75
C ARG A 79 -11.39 -2.93 -4.22
N ARG A 80 -10.89 -3.96 -4.92
CA ARG A 80 -10.94 -5.35 -4.44
C ARG A 80 -10.14 -5.50 -3.16
N GLU A 81 -8.92 -4.95 -3.12
CA GLU A 81 -8.08 -4.94 -1.93
C GLU A 81 -8.73 -4.18 -0.76
N CYS A 82 -9.30 -2.99 -1.01
CA CYS A 82 -10.03 -2.26 0.02
C CYS A 82 -11.17 -3.09 0.63
N LYS A 83 -11.97 -3.77 -0.21
CA LYS A 83 -13.07 -4.64 0.26
C LYS A 83 -12.55 -5.84 1.06
N ARG A 84 -11.45 -6.45 0.63
CA ARG A 84 -10.81 -7.56 1.35
C ARG A 84 -10.34 -7.11 2.73
N ILE A 85 -9.57 -6.02 2.81
CA ILE A 85 -9.05 -5.48 4.07
C ILE A 85 -10.20 -5.06 5.00
N LYS A 86 -11.21 -4.37 4.46
CA LYS A 86 -12.42 -3.98 5.20
C LYS A 86 -13.09 -5.19 5.87
N LYS A 87 -13.23 -6.29 5.13
CA LYS A 87 -13.78 -7.54 5.64
C LYS A 87 -12.91 -8.14 6.74
N VAL A 88 -11.59 -8.21 6.54
CA VAL A 88 -10.66 -8.71 7.56
C VAL A 88 -10.79 -7.94 8.86
N ILE A 89 -10.81 -6.60 8.82
CA ILE A 89 -10.97 -5.77 10.01
C ILE A 89 -12.30 -6.11 10.71
N LYS A 90 -13.42 -6.11 9.98
CA LYS A 90 -14.73 -6.41 10.57
C LYS A 90 -14.80 -7.80 11.21
N ASP A 91 -14.40 -8.82 10.49
CA ASP A 91 -14.41 -10.21 10.97
C ASP A 91 -13.51 -10.39 12.20
N ASN A 92 -12.38 -9.66 12.27
CA ASN A 92 -11.47 -9.71 13.41
C ASN A 92 -12.02 -8.96 14.62
N MET A 93 -12.64 -7.80 14.41
CA MET A 93 -13.26 -7.07 15.53
C MET A 93 -14.47 -7.82 16.10
N GLU A 94 -15.19 -8.59 15.29
CA GLU A 94 -16.26 -9.48 15.78
C GLU A 94 -15.69 -10.68 16.57
N LEU A 95 -14.55 -11.23 16.14
CA LEU A 95 -13.96 -12.42 16.75
C LEU A 95 -13.11 -12.13 17.99
N TYR A 96 -12.37 -11.02 17.98
CA TYR A 96 -11.35 -10.70 19.00
C TYR A 96 -11.71 -9.47 19.84
N GLU A 97 -12.63 -8.61 19.37
CA GLU A 97 -13.09 -7.38 20.03
C GLU A 97 -12.07 -6.24 20.18
N ASP A 98 -10.77 -6.53 20.28
CA ASP A 98 -9.73 -5.55 20.64
C ASP A 98 -8.60 -5.39 19.61
N TYR A 99 -8.46 -6.31 18.65
CA TYR A 99 -7.44 -6.21 17.60
C TYR A 99 -7.86 -6.78 16.24
N ALA A 100 -7.20 -6.28 15.19
CA ALA A 100 -7.19 -6.87 13.87
C ALA A 100 -5.85 -7.55 13.56
N MET A 101 -5.90 -8.76 13.00
CA MET A 101 -4.76 -9.47 12.42
C MET A 101 -4.61 -9.07 10.95
N LEU A 102 -3.70 -8.13 10.67
CA LEU A 102 -3.46 -7.64 9.30
C LEU A 102 -2.12 -8.14 8.76
N GLU A 103 -2.05 -8.43 7.47
CA GLU A 103 -0.77 -8.70 6.81
C GLU A 103 0.05 -7.41 6.73
N ARG A 104 1.38 -7.53 6.68
CA ARG A 104 2.24 -6.34 6.59
C ARG A 104 1.92 -5.50 5.34
N ASP A 105 1.52 -6.16 4.25
CA ASP A 105 1.11 -5.50 3.01
C ASP A 105 -0.23 -4.78 3.17
N ASP A 106 -1.17 -5.30 3.97
CA ASP A 106 -2.41 -4.60 4.33
C ASP A 106 -2.11 -3.31 5.08
N ILE A 107 -1.19 -3.38 6.05
CA ILE A 107 -0.76 -2.22 6.84
C ILE A 107 -0.08 -1.19 5.95
N SER A 108 0.84 -1.64 5.09
CA SER A 108 1.55 -0.77 4.15
C SER A 108 0.57 -0.11 3.18
N PHE A 109 -0.39 -0.87 2.67
CA PHE A 109 -1.45 -0.37 1.81
C PHE A 109 -2.28 0.70 2.51
N LEU A 110 -2.79 0.44 3.71
CA LEU A 110 -3.60 1.41 4.45
C LEU A 110 -2.80 2.67 4.76
N PHE A 111 -1.57 2.51 5.25
CA PHE A 111 -0.68 3.63 5.58
C PHE A 111 -0.44 4.54 4.37
N SER A 112 -0.06 3.96 3.23
CA SER A 112 0.23 4.75 2.02
C SER A 112 -1.03 5.41 1.46
N HIS A 113 -2.16 4.70 1.39
CA HIS A 113 -3.37 5.22 0.76
C HIS A 113 -4.08 6.26 1.62
N ILE A 114 -4.03 6.15 2.95
CA ILE A 114 -4.48 7.24 3.85
C ILE A 114 -3.66 8.51 3.56
N TYR A 115 -2.34 8.38 3.45
CA TYR A 115 -1.47 9.53 3.18
C TYR A 115 -1.73 10.14 1.80
N MET A 116 -1.79 9.31 0.75
CA MET A 116 -2.01 9.77 -0.62
C MET A 116 -3.37 10.43 -0.79
N TYR A 117 -4.44 9.81 -0.29
CA TYR A 117 -5.80 10.34 -0.40
C TYR A 117 -5.98 11.68 0.30
N ASN A 118 -5.28 11.89 1.42
CA ASN A 118 -5.35 13.12 2.20
C ASN A 118 -4.24 14.13 1.85
N SER A 119 -3.41 13.84 0.85
CA SER A 119 -2.32 14.73 0.44
C SER A 119 -2.84 16.07 -0.07
N SER A 120 -2.10 17.14 0.21
CA SER A 120 -2.46 18.48 -0.24
C SER A 120 -1.22 19.33 -0.41
N ILE A 121 -1.26 20.27 -1.36
CA ILE A 121 -0.22 21.30 -1.53
C ILE A 121 -0.20 22.24 -0.31
N ASP A 122 -1.36 22.46 0.33
CA ASP A 122 -1.44 23.18 1.59
C ASP A 122 -1.15 22.23 2.76
N ILE A 123 0.04 22.40 3.35
CA ILE A 123 0.54 21.60 4.48
C ILE A 123 -0.40 21.68 5.68
N LYS A 124 -0.99 22.85 5.99
CA LYS A 124 -1.90 22.99 7.14
C LYS A 124 -3.19 22.21 6.89
N LYS A 125 -3.69 22.23 5.65
CA LYS A 125 -4.84 21.43 5.25
C LYS A 125 -4.54 19.93 5.31
N GLN A 126 -3.38 19.50 4.82
CA GLN A 126 -2.96 18.10 4.89
C GLN A 126 -2.87 17.62 6.34
N GLN A 127 -2.22 18.38 7.23
CA GLN A 127 -2.14 18.05 8.65
C GLN A 127 -3.53 17.92 9.29
N LYS A 128 -4.43 18.88 9.01
CA LYS A 128 -5.81 18.82 9.49
C LYS A 128 -6.55 17.57 9.01
N ASN A 129 -6.34 17.16 7.76
CA ASN A 129 -6.97 15.97 7.20
C ASN A 129 -6.41 14.67 7.83
N LEU A 130 -5.11 14.64 8.11
CA LEU A 130 -4.43 13.48 8.68
C LEU A 130 -4.64 13.32 10.19
N GLU A 131 -5.01 14.37 10.92
CA GLU A 131 -5.15 14.33 12.38
C GLU A 131 -6.13 13.23 12.83
N LYS A 132 -7.23 13.00 12.09
CA LYS A 132 -8.21 11.95 12.41
C LYS A 132 -7.65 10.52 12.28
N TYR A 133 -6.54 10.34 11.58
CA TYR A 133 -5.88 9.05 11.36
C TYR A 133 -4.64 8.84 12.24
N LYS A 134 -4.24 9.84 13.01
CA LYS A 134 -2.94 9.90 13.67
C LYS A 134 -2.63 8.66 14.51
N THR A 135 -3.55 8.27 15.39
CA THR A 135 -3.34 7.12 16.29
C THR A 135 -3.17 5.81 15.52
N VAL A 136 -3.99 5.59 14.48
CA VAL A 136 -3.89 4.43 13.60
C VAL A 136 -2.59 4.43 12.80
N MET A 137 -2.21 5.60 12.26
CA MET A 137 -0.98 5.76 11.48
C MET A 137 0.26 5.53 12.36
N ASP A 138 0.24 5.95 13.62
CA ASP A 138 1.32 5.68 14.57
C ASP A 138 1.46 4.17 14.82
N LYS A 139 0.35 3.46 15.05
CA LYS A 139 0.33 1.99 15.20
C LYS A 139 0.84 1.27 13.95
N PHE A 140 0.42 1.71 12.76
CA PHE A 140 0.92 1.17 11.50
C PHE A 140 2.41 1.41 11.33
N ASN A 141 2.89 2.61 11.65
CA ASN A 141 4.30 2.95 11.59
C ASN A 141 5.14 2.05 12.51
N GLU A 142 4.66 1.75 13.72
CA GLU A 142 5.33 0.79 14.62
C GLU A 142 5.46 -0.61 14.00
N LYS A 143 4.40 -1.12 13.35
CA LYS A 143 4.43 -2.42 12.68
C LYS A 143 5.32 -2.43 11.44
N LEU A 144 5.30 -1.34 10.67
CA LEU A 144 6.06 -1.23 9.43
C LEU A 144 7.57 -1.06 9.67
N LYS A 145 7.99 -0.41 10.76
CA LYS A 145 9.39 -0.29 11.20
C LYS A 145 10.06 -1.64 11.51
N GLY A 146 9.28 -2.70 11.75
CA GLY A 146 9.79 -4.00 12.20
C GLY A 146 10.70 -3.86 13.44
N ASN A 147 11.63 -4.80 13.63
CA ASN A 147 12.64 -4.75 14.71
C ASN A 147 13.72 -3.64 14.51
N GLY A 148 13.34 -2.45 14.04
CA GLY A 148 14.22 -1.28 13.97
C GLY A 148 15.05 -1.14 12.70
N ARG A 149 14.60 -1.67 11.55
CA ARG A 149 15.26 -1.35 10.26
C ARG A 149 14.49 -0.22 9.56
N PRO A 150 15.16 0.89 9.21
CA PRO A 150 14.53 1.97 8.47
C PRO A 150 13.95 1.43 7.16
N LEU A 151 12.75 1.89 6.81
CA LEU A 151 12.28 1.86 5.42
C LEU A 151 13.15 2.86 4.66
N ILE A 152 14.14 2.35 3.93
CA ILE A 152 14.99 3.12 3.00
C ILE A 152 14.23 3.21 1.68
#